data_AF-A0A7C5YGH5-F1
#
_entry.id   AF-A0A7C5YGH5-F1
#
_cell.length_a   1.000
_cell.length_b   1.000
_cell.length_c   1.000
_cell.angle_alpha   90.00
_cell.angle_beta   90.00
_cell.angle_gamma   90.00
#
_symmetry.space_group_name_H-M   'P 1'
#
loop_
_entity.id
_entity.type
_entity.pdbx_description
1 polymer ?
#
loop_
_entity_poly.entity_id
_entity_poly.type
_entity_poly.pdbx_seq_one_letter_code
_entity_poly.pdbx_strand_id
1 'polypeptide(L)'
;MQCNCLNNFPAHTPTTTDNANGYHLTTHFQSPRNTLTMFVWRSFEAHQMHGQHCSIKLRVPKGTVVMLNMGRWQMSNSARVQTGSMKRFEVGVVTNILTEHPDIQLLEVLVKAGRETAINYVALTGKASVGDEVLLNVIAVRLGLGTGGYHFVVANLTSPTAVPSSHGHIMKMRYSPHQINVMSADAQESEYHQVLKDADSINGMPVLVGELHSMLAPASAGFKATLGEESNVVYIMTDSAALPIAFSELVRELKSKGFVDATITIGQAFGGDVECVNIFTALLTAKHILNASVAIVTPGPGHVGTATKFGFSGVEAGWMLEAVKALHGEPILIPRVSFSEKRSRHFGISHHTVTVLTRITNVRATVCFHNFDGDERKYVEGQIKSNRIAEHHNIVWEDGTHGIELALSHNLTLRSMGRRFEDDPQYFLTASASGVYAAKLLIEHRLPRHNDVADEKEKGK
;
A
#
# COMPACT_ATOMS: atom_id res chain seq x y z
N MET A 1 13.06 9.96 -57.61
CA MET A 1 14.13 10.83 -58.12
C MET A 1 15.09 11.10 -56.97
N GLN A 2 16.35 10.72 -57.13
CA GLN A 2 17.45 11.05 -56.19
C GLN A 2 18.07 12.39 -56.57
N CYS A 3 18.63 13.11 -55.57
CA CYS A 3 19.80 13.96 -55.77
C CYS A 3 20.63 14.02 -54.46
N ASN A 4 21.96 13.93 -54.60
CA ASN A 4 22.99 13.69 -53.58
C ASN A 4 23.55 14.98 -52.94
N CYS A 5 24.18 14.86 -51.75
CA CYS A 5 25.55 15.36 -51.49
C CYS A 5 26.18 14.81 -50.19
N LEU A 6 27.52 14.78 -50.17
CA LEU A 6 28.48 13.94 -49.43
C LEU A 6 28.85 14.33 -47.97
N ASN A 7 29.17 13.28 -47.17
CA ASN A 7 30.26 13.03 -46.18
C ASN A 7 30.80 14.09 -45.19
N ASN A 8 30.83 13.73 -43.88
CA ASN A 8 32.07 13.47 -43.10
C ASN A 8 31.83 12.77 -41.72
N PHE A 9 32.74 11.86 -41.36
CA PHE A 9 32.84 10.86 -40.26
C PHE A 9 33.09 11.41 -38.81
N PRO A 10 33.27 10.60 -37.71
CA PRO A 10 32.98 9.17 -37.43
C PRO A 10 32.33 8.84 -36.04
N ALA A 11 31.97 7.55 -35.88
CA ALA A 11 32.03 6.70 -34.67
C ALA A 11 31.21 7.03 -33.39
N HIS A 12 30.18 6.23 -33.14
CA HIS A 12 30.18 5.15 -32.12
C HIS A 12 28.74 4.64 -31.92
N THR A 13 28.48 3.40 -32.30
CA THR A 13 27.24 2.68 -31.99
C THR A 13 27.49 1.66 -30.89
N PRO A 14 26.75 1.72 -29.76
CA PRO A 14 26.26 0.53 -29.10
C PRO A 14 24.85 0.25 -29.63
N THR A 15 24.72 -0.94 -30.20
CA THR A 15 23.45 -1.62 -30.44
C THR A 15 22.74 -1.87 -29.12
N THR A 16 21.54 -1.31 -28.94
CA THR A 16 20.52 -1.86 -28.04
C THR A 16 19.19 -1.89 -28.76
N THR A 17 18.80 -3.10 -29.13
CA THR A 17 17.43 -3.51 -29.47
C THR A 17 16.54 -3.25 -28.26
N ASP A 18 15.61 -2.29 -28.36
CA ASP A 18 14.55 -2.13 -27.39
C ASP A 18 13.21 -2.60 -27.97
N ASN A 19 12.62 -3.54 -27.24
CA ASN A 19 11.42 -4.26 -27.58
C ASN A 19 10.15 -3.39 -27.44
N ALA A 20 9.38 -3.38 -28.53
CA ALA A 20 7.91 -3.38 -28.60
C ALA A 20 7.08 -2.76 -27.45
N ASN A 21 6.73 -1.48 -27.58
CA ASN A 21 5.44 -0.96 -27.10
C ASN A 21 4.44 -0.99 -28.27
N GLY A 22 3.57 -2.01 -28.31
CA GLY A 22 2.48 -2.07 -29.28
C GLY A 22 1.35 -1.11 -28.89
N TYR A 23 1.02 -0.15 -29.75
CA TYR A 23 -0.17 0.69 -29.63
C TYR A 23 -1.28 0.19 -30.57
N HIS A 24 -2.53 0.15 -30.09
CA HIS A 24 -3.69 -0.24 -30.89
C HIS A 24 -4.33 0.98 -31.59
N LEU A 25 -4.49 0.88 -32.91
CA LEU A 25 -5.28 1.81 -33.73
C LEU A 25 -6.52 1.05 -34.23
N THR A 26 -7.72 1.54 -33.91
CA THR A 26 -8.98 0.95 -34.37
C THR A 26 -9.49 1.73 -35.58
N THR A 27 -9.59 1.08 -36.73
CA THR A 27 -10.16 1.65 -37.97
C THR A 27 -11.47 0.96 -38.32
N HIS A 28 -12.54 1.73 -38.55
CA HIS A 28 -13.82 1.22 -39.04
C HIS A 28 -13.93 1.40 -40.56
N PHE A 29 -14.43 0.38 -41.26
CA PHE A 29 -14.76 0.44 -42.68
C PHE A 29 -16.27 0.40 -42.87
N GLN A 30 -16.80 1.28 -43.72
CA GLN A 30 -18.17 1.19 -44.26
C GLN A 30 -18.09 0.92 -45.76
N SER A 31 -18.78 -0.12 -46.21
CA SER A 31 -19.01 -0.44 -47.63
C SER A 31 -20.42 0.03 -48.04
N PRO A 32 -20.68 0.42 -49.30
CA PRO A 32 -22.01 0.82 -49.77
C PRO A 32 -23.04 -0.33 -49.83
N ARG A 33 -22.68 -1.56 -49.46
CA ARG A 33 -23.61 -2.67 -49.26
C ARG A 33 -23.40 -3.24 -47.86
N ASN A 34 -24.48 -3.23 -47.07
CA ASN A 34 -24.55 -3.57 -45.64
C ASN A 34 -23.84 -4.90 -45.29
N THR A 35 -22.60 -4.82 -44.78
CA THR A 35 -22.01 -5.83 -43.89
C THR A 35 -20.84 -5.20 -43.15
N LEU A 36 -20.92 -5.07 -41.82
CA LEU A 36 -19.81 -4.59 -41.00
C LEU A 36 -18.88 -5.79 -40.75
N THR A 37 -17.73 -5.84 -41.43
CA THR A 37 -16.71 -6.89 -41.17
C THR A 37 -15.54 -6.27 -40.43
N MET A 38 -15.29 -6.74 -39.22
CA MET A 38 -14.21 -6.25 -38.35
C MET A 38 -12.95 -7.10 -38.56
N PHE A 39 -11.92 -6.54 -39.21
CA PHE A 39 -10.60 -7.15 -39.28
C PHE A 39 -9.64 -6.41 -38.36
N VAL A 40 -9.04 -7.13 -37.41
CA VAL A 40 -7.97 -6.63 -36.54
C VAL A 40 -6.64 -7.06 -37.17
N TRP A 41 -5.86 -6.11 -37.67
CA TRP A 41 -4.47 -6.38 -38.04
C TRP A 41 -3.58 -6.39 -36.79
N ARG A 42 -2.76 -7.43 -36.65
CA ARG A 42 -1.66 -7.46 -35.68
C ARG A 42 -0.38 -7.00 -36.39
N SER A 43 0.39 -6.14 -35.73
CA SER A 43 1.71 -5.59 -36.06
C SER A 43 1.78 -4.45 -37.10
N PHE A 44 2.40 -3.34 -36.67
CA PHE A 44 2.94 -2.27 -37.51
C PHE A 44 4.46 -2.18 -37.24
N GLU A 45 5.28 -2.06 -38.29
CA GLU A 45 6.69 -1.69 -38.16
C GLU A 45 6.83 -0.18 -38.43
N ALA A 46 7.24 0.56 -37.40
CA ALA A 46 7.56 1.98 -37.51
C ALA A 46 9.02 2.12 -37.97
N HIS A 47 9.23 2.58 -39.20
CA HIS A 47 10.56 2.92 -39.70
C HIS A 47 10.81 4.43 -39.53
N GLN A 48 11.65 4.76 -38.54
CA GLN A 48 12.26 6.06 -38.23
C GLN A 48 11.36 7.18 -37.68
N MET A 49 11.79 7.75 -36.55
CA MET A 49 11.34 9.05 -36.04
C MET A 49 12.44 10.09 -36.27
N HIS A 50 12.10 11.21 -36.90
CA HIS A 50 12.92 12.43 -36.91
C HIS A 50 12.07 13.60 -36.40
N GLY A 51 12.36 14.09 -35.19
CA GLY A 51 11.67 15.25 -34.59
C GLY A 51 10.21 15.02 -34.19
N GLN A 52 9.43 16.10 -34.04
CA GLN A 52 8.04 16.10 -33.55
C GLN A 52 6.99 15.61 -34.57
N HIS A 53 7.39 15.02 -35.69
CA HIS A 53 6.47 14.51 -36.70
C HIS A 53 6.61 12.99 -36.84
N CYS A 54 5.48 12.29 -36.74
CA CYS A 54 5.36 10.86 -37.08
C CYS A 54 4.66 10.73 -38.42
N SER A 55 5.25 9.97 -39.35
CA SER A 55 4.68 9.67 -40.66
C SER A 55 4.37 8.18 -40.75
N ILE A 56 3.11 7.84 -41.07
CA ILE A 56 2.66 6.47 -41.25
C ILE A 56 2.42 6.23 -42.74
N LYS A 57 3.07 5.22 -43.32
CA LYS A 57 2.78 4.76 -44.69
C LYS A 57 1.75 3.63 -44.63
N LEU A 58 0.58 3.86 -45.23
CA LEU A 58 -0.46 2.84 -45.41
C LEU A 58 -0.46 2.38 -46.87
N ARG A 59 -0.50 1.06 -47.09
CA ARG A 59 -0.69 0.46 -48.42
C ARG A 59 -2.15 0.02 -48.52
N VAL A 60 -2.96 0.69 -49.34
CA VAL A 60 -4.37 0.36 -49.56
C VAL A 60 -4.65 -0.03 -51.00
N PRO A 61 -5.61 -0.94 -51.26
CA PRO A 61 -6.01 -1.31 -52.62
C PRO A 61 -6.51 -0.11 -53.44
N LYS A 62 -6.39 -0.21 -54.77
CA LYS A 62 -6.81 0.84 -55.70
C LYS A 62 -8.34 1.02 -55.61
N GLY A 63 -8.79 2.24 -55.29
CA GLY A 63 -10.22 2.57 -55.17
C GLY A 63 -10.77 2.66 -53.73
N THR A 64 -9.94 2.45 -52.70
CA THR A 64 -10.36 2.60 -51.30
C THR A 64 -10.27 4.06 -50.82
N VAL A 65 -11.34 4.59 -50.23
CA VAL A 65 -11.34 5.89 -49.52
C VAL A 65 -10.95 5.66 -48.07
N VAL A 66 -9.91 6.36 -47.60
CA VAL A 66 -9.45 6.31 -46.21
C VAL A 66 -9.80 7.63 -45.55
N MET A 67 -10.68 7.62 -44.54
CA MET A 67 -10.88 8.76 -43.64
C MET A 67 -9.99 8.63 -42.41
N LEU A 68 -9.06 9.57 -42.26
CA LEU A 68 -8.23 9.71 -41.06
C LEU A 68 -8.83 10.83 -40.21
N ASN A 69 -9.45 10.48 -39.09
CA ASN A 69 -9.91 11.47 -38.12
C ASN A 69 -8.77 11.74 -37.13
N MET A 70 -7.96 12.77 -37.40
CA MET A 70 -6.89 13.19 -36.49
C MET A 70 -7.48 14.08 -35.40
N GLY A 71 -7.96 13.47 -34.32
CA GLY A 71 -8.27 14.19 -33.09
C GLY A 71 -7.02 14.94 -32.59
N ARG A 72 -7.19 16.16 -32.07
CA ARG A 72 -6.11 16.96 -31.47
C ARG A 72 -5.37 16.11 -30.43
N TRP A 73 -4.12 15.81 -30.70
CA TRP A 73 -3.18 15.30 -29.70
C TRP A 73 -2.81 16.45 -28.78
N GLN A 74 -3.49 16.57 -27.64
CA GLN A 74 -2.86 17.20 -26.48
C GLN A 74 -1.87 16.17 -25.91
N MET A 75 -0.59 16.37 -26.18
CA MET A 75 0.44 15.83 -25.31
C MET A 75 0.17 16.40 -23.91
N SER A 76 -0.39 15.57 -23.02
CA SER A 76 -0.18 15.79 -21.61
C SER A 76 1.33 15.82 -21.41
N ASN A 77 1.83 16.80 -20.65
CA ASN A 77 3.24 16.92 -20.25
C ASN A 77 3.62 15.70 -19.38
N SER A 78 3.73 14.54 -20.00
CA SER A 78 4.45 13.40 -19.46
C SER A 78 5.92 13.68 -19.74
N ALA A 79 6.67 13.74 -18.64
CA ALA A 79 8.06 14.10 -18.50
C ALA A 79 8.89 13.90 -19.78
N ARG A 80 9.35 15.01 -20.38
CA ARG A 80 10.64 14.99 -21.07
C ARG A 80 11.66 14.55 -20.03
N VAL A 81 12.08 13.29 -20.08
CA VAL A 81 13.27 12.84 -19.37
C VAL A 81 14.43 13.64 -19.97
N GLN A 82 14.81 14.72 -19.30
CA GLN A 82 16.03 15.45 -19.63
C GLN A 82 17.18 14.47 -19.47
N THR A 83 17.92 14.25 -20.55
CA THR A 83 19.11 13.40 -20.64
C THR A 83 20.35 14.03 -19.97
N GLY A 84 20.15 14.89 -18.97
CA GLY A 84 21.20 15.30 -18.05
C GLY A 84 21.35 14.25 -16.95
N SER A 85 22.58 14.03 -16.47
CA SER A 85 22.84 13.20 -15.28
C SER A 85 22.02 13.72 -14.10
N MET A 86 20.86 13.12 -13.84
CA MET A 86 20.00 13.48 -12.73
C MET A 86 20.74 13.23 -11.42
N LYS A 87 20.89 14.27 -10.60
CA LYS A 87 21.55 14.15 -9.30
C LYS A 87 20.59 13.48 -8.32
N ARG A 88 21.07 12.44 -7.64
CA ARG A 88 20.35 11.78 -6.55
C ARG A 88 20.25 12.67 -5.31
N PHE A 89 21.31 13.46 -5.06
CA PHE A 89 21.44 14.28 -3.87
C PHE A 89 21.69 15.75 -4.20
N GLU A 90 21.13 16.63 -3.39
CA GLU A 90 21.35 18.07 -3.41
C GLU A 90 21.54 18.58 -1.98
N VAL A 91 22.34 19.64 -1.82
CA VAL A 91 22.45 20.37 -0.55
C VAL A 91 21.44 21.51 -0.56
N GLY A 92 20.73 21.69 0.56
CA GLY A 92 19.82 22.81 0.79
C GLY A 92 19.98 23.40 2.18
N VAL A 93 19.38 24.57 2.41
CA VAL A 93 19.37 25.24 3.72
C VAL A 93 17.94 25.29 4.23
N VAL A 94 17.70 24.87 5.47
CA VAL A 94 16.39 24.94 6.10
C VAL A 94 16.00 26.41 6.28
N THR A 95 14.92 26.84 5.64
CA THR A 95 14.41 28.23 5.73
C THR A 95 13.23 28.35 6.67
N ASN A 96 12.45 27.29 6.86
CA ASN A 96 11.33 27.26 7.78
C ASN A 96 11.01 25.83 8.25
N ILE A 97 10.39 25.72 9.43
CA ILE A 97 9.81 24.46 9.94
C ILE A 97 8.29 24.59 9.81
N LEU A 98 7.70 23.92 8.82
CA LEU A 98 6.28 24.02 8.49
C LEU A 98 5.42 23.21 9.49
N THR A 99 5.93 22.07 9.93
CA THR A 99 5.29 21.22 10.94
C THR A 99 6.36 20.49 11.73
N GLU A 100 6.18 20.39 13.04
CA GLU A 100 7.06 19.65 13.93
C GLU A 100 6.25 18.70 14.80
N HIS A 101 6.64 17.42 14.76
CA HIS A 101 6.25 16.40 15.70
C HIS A 101 7.51 15.77 16.32
N PRO A 102 7.41 15.01 17.42
CA PRO A 102 8.58 14.40 18.06
C PRO A 102 9.49 13.62 17.10
N ASP A 103 8.90 12.88 16.16
CA ASP A 103 9.64 11.92 15.31
C ASP A 103 9.84 12.37 13.85
N ILE A 104 9.19 13.47 13.44
CA ILE A 104 9.21 13.96 12.06
C ILE A 104 9.05 15.48 11.99
N GLN A 105 9.76 16.11 11.07
CA GLN A 105 9.56 17.52 10.71
C GLN A 105 9.26 17.64 9.21
N LEU A 106 8.32 18.51 8.87
CA LEU A 106 8.14 19.03 7.52
C LEU A 106 8.85 20.37 7.42
N LEU A 107 9.83 20.44 6.53
CA LEU A 107 10.72 21.59 6.37
C LEU A 107 10.45 22.29 5.04
N GLU A 108 10.62 23.61 5.04
CA GLU A 108 10.92 24.37 3.83
C GLU A 108 12.45 24.46 3.71
N VAL A 109 12.98 24.12 2.52
CA VAL A 109 14.40 24.14 2.22
C VAL A 109 14.68 24.96 0.98
N LEU A 110 15.72 25.80 1.03
CA LEU A 110 16.24 26.50 -0.13
C LEU A 110 17.29 25.64 -0.83
N VAL A 111 16.97 25.19 -2.04
CA VAL A 111 17.87 24.50 -2.97
C VAL A 111 18.12 25.36 -4.20
N LYS A 112 19.00 24.92 -5.11
CA LYS A 112 19.31 25.67 -6.35
C LYS A 112 18.09 26.01 -7.20
N ALA A 113 17.09 25.12 -7.21
CA ALA A 113 15.86 25.29 -7.98
C ALA A 113 14.84 26.24 -7.30
N GLY A 114 15.04 26.60 -6.03
CA GLY A 114 14.14 27.46 -5.26
C GLY A 114 13.78 26.88 -3.90
N ARG A 115 12.68 27.37 -3.32
CA ARG A 115 12.09 26.84 -2.09
C ARG A 115 11.30 25.58 -2.40
N GLU A 116 11.61 24.49 -1.71
CA GLU A 116 10.95 23.20 -1.85
C GLU A 116 10.69 22.60 -0.46
N THR A 117 9.91 21.52 -0.39
CA THR A 117 9.59 20.86 0.88
C THR A 117 10.41 19.60 1.08
N ALA A 118 10.78 19.33 2.34
CA ALA A 118 11.53 18.14 2.72
C ALA A 118 10.99 17.54 4.03
N ILE A 119 11.04 16.21 4.10
CA ILE A 119 10.76 15.46 5.32
C ILE A 119 12.07 15.14 6.03
N ASN A 120 12.12 15.46 7.31
CA ASN A 120 13.21 15.10 8.22
C ASN A 120 12.70 14.07 9.23
N TYR A 121 13.30 12.87 9.25
CA TYR A 121 13.01 11.87 10.27
C TYR A 121 13.96 12.06 11.45
N VAL A 122 13.44 12.50 12.59
CA VAL A 122 14.27 12.90 13.74
C VAL A 122 15.15 11.73 14.23
N ALA A 123 14.62 10.50 14.17
CA ALA A 123 15.36 9.28 14.51
C ALA A 123 16.58 8.99 13.63
N LEU A 124 16.67 9.58 12.42
CA LEU A 124 17.78 9.35 11.49
C LEU A 124 18.79 10.48 11.43
N THR A 125 18.35 11.71 11.67
CA THR A 125 19.12 12.93 11.37
C THR A 125 19.12 13.95 12.51
N GLY A 126 18.41 13.68 13.60
CA GLY A 126 18.17 14.64 14.68
C GLY A 126 17.16 15.71 14.26
N LYS A 127 16.84 16.63 15.19
CA LYS A 127 16.03 17.81 14.87
C LYS A 127 16.83 18.78 14.00
N ALA A 128 16.22 19.26 12.92
CA ALA A 128 16.76 20.34 12.11
C ALA A 128 16.27 21.70 12.61
N SER A 129 17.12 22.72 12.51
CA SER A 129 16.83 24.12 12.83
C SER A 129 16.88 25.00 11.59
N VAL A 130 16.20 26.15 11.63
CA VAL A 130 16.33 27.15 10.57
C VAL A 130 17.78 27.62 10.47
N GLY A 131 18.30 27.64 9.24
CA GLY A 131 19.70 27.92 8.95
C GLY A 131 20.58 26.68 8.82
N ASP A 132 20.11 25.48 9.19
CA ASP A 132 20.88 24.25 9.01
C ASP A 132 21.05 23.92 7.53
N GLU A 133 22.28 23.53 7.17
CA GLU A 133 22.57 22.94 5.88
C GLU A 133 22.25 21.44 5.94
N VAL A 134 21.50 20.93 4.96
CA VAL A 134 21.02 19.55 4.91
C VAL A 134 21.32 18.92 3.56
N LEU A 135 21.72 17.65 3.60
CA LEU A 135 21.81 16.81 2.39
C LEU A 135 20.44 16.19 2.14
N LEU A 136 19.91 16.38 0.92
CA LEU A 136 18.58 15.92 0.52
C LEU A 136 18.67 14.82 -0.53
N ASN A 137 17.85 13.78 -0.39
CA ASN A 137 17.52 12.87 -1.48
C ASN A 137 16.36 13.46 -2.28
N VAL A 138 16.65 13.82 -3.53
CA VAL A 138 15.72 14.55 -4.39
C VAL A 138 15.10 13.71 -5.50
N ILE A 139 15.54 12.46 -5.64
CA ILE A 139 15.33 11.66 -6.86
C ILE A 139 13.85 11.48 -7.18
N ALA A 140 13.02 11.24 -6.17
CA ALA A 140 11.63 10.89 -6.38
C ALA A 140 10.80 12.09 -6.82
N VAL A 141 11.05 13.27 -6.25
CA VAL A 141 10.44 14.53 -6.69
C VAL A 141 10.91 14.89 -8.10
N ARG A 142 12.22 14.78 -8.37
CA ARG A 142 12.79 15.11 -9.69
C ARG A 142 12.29 14.17 -10.80
N LEU A 143 12.01 12.90 -10.48
CA LEU A 143 11.36 11.93 -11.37
C LEU A 143 9.83 12.10 -11.45
N GLY A 144 9.23 12.99 -10.68
CA GLY A 144 7.78 13.13 -10.60
C GLY A 144 7.07 11.89 -10.04
N LEU A 145 7.78 11.08 -9.25
CA LEU A 145 7.20 9.94 -8.55
C LEU A 145 6.30 10.49 -7.42
N GLY A 146 5.11 9.92 -7.29
CA GLY A 146 4.07 10.35 -6.33
C GLY A 146 4.46 10.17 -4.86
N THR A 147 5.41 10.97 -4.39
CA THR A 147 5.98 10.99 -3.03
C THR A 147 5.29 11.99 -2.11
N GLY A 148 4.19 12.61 -2.56
CA GLY A 148 3.64 13.80 -1.93
C GLY A 148 4.40 15.08 -2.27
N GLY A 149 5.45 15.00 -3.09
CA GLY A 149 6.25 16.15 -3.51
C GLY A 149 7.35 16.53 -2.52
N TYR A 150 7.73 15.63 -1.61
CA TYR A 150 8.75 15.89 -0.59
C TYR A 150 10.10 15.29 -0.96
N HIS A 151 11.16 16.04 -0.71
CA HIS A 151 12.51 15.49 -0.56
C HIS A 151 12.66 14.81 0.79
N PHE A 152 13.71 14.02 0.96
CA PHE A 152 14.02 13.40 2.25
C PHE A 152 15.39 13.82 2.73
N VAL A 153 15.49 14.29 3.97
CA VAL A 153 16.76 14.64 4.59
C VAL A 153 17.57 13.36 4.83
N VAL A 154 18.79 13.34 4.29
CA VAL A 154 19.77 12.26 4.41
C VAL A 154 20.67 12.51 5.61
N ALA A 155 21.12 13.75 5.78
CA ALA A 155 21.96 14.17 6.89
C ALA A 155 21.78 15.67 7.16
N ASN A 156 21.84 16.06 8.43
CA ASN A 156 22.07 17.44 8.83
C ASN A 156 23.58 17.70 8.79
N LEU A 157 24.03 18.54 7.86
CA LEU A 157 25.45 18.85 7.65
C LEU A 157 25.97 19.86 8.68
N THR A 158 25.09 20.69 9.25
CA THR A 158 25.43 21.59 10.37
C THR A 158 25.64 20.80 11.67
N SER A 159 24.79 19.79 11.93
CA SER A 159 24.80 19.01 13.18
C SER A 159 24.79 17.49 12.93
N PRO A 160 25.85 16.91 12.34
CA PRO A 160 25.85 15.52 11.86
C PRO A 160 25.81 14.46 12.96
N THR A 161 26.07 14.82 14.22
CA THR A 161 26.08 13.91 15.38
C THR A 161 24.88 14.13 16.31
N ALA A 162 23.85 14.87 15.87
CA ALA A 162 22.69 15.21 16.69
C ALA A 162 21.67 14.05 16.86
N VAL A 163 21.92 12.91 16.22
CA VAL A 163 21.05 11.73 16.32
C VAL A 163 21.21 11.10 17.71
N PRO A 164 20.14 10.96 18.50
CA PRO A 164 20.21 10.28 19.80
C PRO A 164 20.61 8.81 19.62
N SER A 165 21.44 8.29 20.51
CA SER A 165 21.67 6.84 20.60
C SER A 165 20.40 6.14 21.10
N SER A 166 19.91 5.15 20.37
CA SER A 166 18.88 4.24 20.88
C SER A 166 19.53 3.11 21.69
N HIS A 167 18.73 2.46 22.53
CA HIS A 167 19.14 1.28 23.29
C HIS A 167 18.80 0.01 22.49
N GLY A 168 19.50 -1.10 22.76
CA GLY A 168 19.28 -2.40 22.12
C GLY A 168 20.22 -2.69 20.95
N HIS A 169 20.39 -3.96 20.60
CA HIS A 169 21.36 -4.42 19.59
C HIS A 169 20.73 -4.82 18.23
N ILE A 170 19.40 -4.86 18.14
CA ILE A 170 18.74 -5.28 16.90
C ILE A 170 18.79 -4.14 15.88
N MET A 171 19.21 -4.46 14.65
CA MET A 171 19.39 -3.47 13.59
C MET A 171 18.21 -3.42 12.62
N LYS A 172 17.72 -2.21 12.33
CA LYS A 172 16.77 -1.87 11.26
C LYS A 172 17.52 -1.14 10.13
N MET A 173 16.97 -1.22 8.90
CA MET A 173 17.65 -0.78 7.67
C MET A 173 19.08 -1.35 7.54
N ARG A 174 19.23 -2.65 7.83
CA ARG A 174 20.52 -3.32 8.00
C ARG A 174 21.44 -3.12 6.80
N TYR A 175 22.72 -2.82 7.09
CA TYR A 175 23.78 -2.62 6.09
C TYR A 175 23.57 -1.42 5.16
N SER A 176 22.61 -0.54 5.46
CA SER A 176 22.50 0.76 4.82
C SER A 176 23.27 1.83 5.63
N PRO A 177 23.73 2.92 5.01
CA PRO A 177 24.30 4.06 5.74
C PRO A 177 23.35 4.73 6.75
N HIS A 178 22.06 4.40 6.72
CA HIS A 178 21.05 4.91 7.64
C HIS A 178 20.62 3.89 8.70
N GLN A 179 21.32 2.76 8.82
CA GLN A 179 20.93 1.74 9.79
C GLN A 179 20.85 2.31 11.21
N ILE A 180 19.83 1.87 11.94
CA ILE A 180 19.61 2.24 13.34
C ILE A 180 19.50 0.98 14.19
N ASN A 181 19.99 1.04 15.42
CA ASN A 181 19.69 0.03 16.41
C ASN A 181 18.34 0.32 17.08
N VAL A 182 17.69 -0.71 17.61
CA VAL A 182 16.44 -0.62 18.34
C VAL A 182 16.37 -1.66 19.47
N MET A 183 15.57 -1.36 20.48
CA MET A 183 15.18 -2.31 21.52
C MET A 183 13.99 -3.12 21.01
N SER A 184 14.26 -4.27 20.39
CA SER A 184 13.20 -5.19 19.93
C SER A 184 12.61 -5.95 21.11
N ALA A 185 11.30 -6.16 21.15
CA ALA A 185 10.63 -6.88 22.24
C ALA A 185 11.18 -8.31 22.41
N ASP A 186 11.57 -8.95 21.32
CA ASP A 186 12.11 -10.30 21.26
C ASP A 186 13.65 -10.38 21.45
N ALA A 187 14.32 -9.24 21.67
CA ALA A 187 15.75 -9.21 21.99
C ALA A 187 16.02 -9.82 23.38
N GLN A 188 17.21 -10.41 23.58
CA GLN A 188 17.56 -11.08 24.85
C GLN A 188 17.59 -10.13 26.06
N GLU A 189 17.95 -8.88 25.82
CA GLU A 189 17.99 -7.82 26.83
C GLU A 189 16.64 -7.14 27.10
N SER A 190 15.61 -7.47 26.31
CA SER A 190 14.26 -6.92 26.48
C SER A 190 13.60 -7.49 27.73
N GLU A 191 12.87 -6.65 28.46
CA GLU A 191 12.04 -7.09 29.58
C GLU A 191 10.97 -8.11 29.18
N TYR A 192 10.58 -8.12 27.89
CA TYR A 192 9.59 -9.04 27.33
C TYR A 192 10.17 -10.39 26.87
N HIS A 193 11.50 -10.55 26.92
CA HIS A 193 12.18 -11.70 26.32
C HIS A 193 11.65 -13.05 26.82
N GLN A 194 11.46 -13.19 28.14
CA GLN A 194 11.04 -14.47 28.72
C GLN A 194 9.62 -14.84 28.28
N VAL A 195 8.70 -13.87 28.20
CA VAL A 195 7.33 -14.11 27.73
C VAL A 195 7.34 -14.56 26.27
N LEU A 196 8.11 -13.88 25.41
CA LEU A 196 8.15 -14.20 23.98
C LEU A 196 8.94 -15.47 23.66
N LYS A 197 9.86 -15.86 24.54
CA LYS A 197 10.59 -17.14 24.45
C LYS A 197 9.66 -18.33 24.70
N ASP A 198 8.71 -18.19 25.60
CA ASP A 198 7.82 -19.28 26.03
C ASP A 198 6.50 -19.31 25.26
N ALA A 199 6.00 -18.16 24.79
CA ALA A 199 4.73 -18.06 24.09
C ALA A 199 4.79 -18.64 22.66
N ASP A 200 3.82 -19.49 22.33
CA ASP A 200 3.72 -20.19 21.04
C ASP A 200 2.37 -19.99 20.32
N SER A 201 1.44 -19.24 20.93
CA SER A 201 0.10 -19.00 20.40
C SER A 201 -0.41 -17.60 20.71
N ILE A 202 -1.30 -17.08 19.86
CA ILE A 202 -2.11 -15.88 20.14
C ILE A 202 -3.53 -16.19 20.63
N ASN A 203 -3.81 -17.44 21.00
CA ASN A 203 -5.05 -17.89 21.66
C ASN A 203 -6.33 -17.48 20.92
N GLY A 204 -6.41 -17.74 19.61
CA GLY A 204 -7.59 -17.44 18.79
C GLY A 204 -7.84 -15.95 18.56
N MET A 205 -6.89 -15.06 18.89
CA MET A 205 -7.05 -13.62 18.65
C MET A 205 -7.33 -13.36 17.15
N PRO A 206 -8.35 -12.57 16.80
CA PRO A 206 -8.58 -12.16 15.42
C PRO A 206 -7.47 -11.25 14.95
N VAL A 207 -7.02 -11.48 13.72
CA VAL A 207 -6.04 -10.64 13.06
C VAL A 207 -6.56 -10.22 11.70
N LEU A 208 -6.77 -8.91 11.54
CA LEU A 208 -7.18 -8.30 10.29
C LEU A 208 -5.94 -8.02 9.43
N VAL A 209 -5.86 -8.62 8.25
CA VAL A 209 -4.75 -8.43 7.31
C VAL A 209 -5.26 -7.61 6.12
N GLY A 210 -4.69 -6.43 5.90
CA GLY A 210 -5.05 -5.55 4.80
C GLY A 210 -3.89 -5.30 3.83
N GLU A 211 -4.22 -5.15 2.55
CA GLU A 211 -3.23 -4.92 1.49
C GLU A 211 -2.76 -3.46 1.38
N LEU A 212 -3.45 -2.53 2.06
CA LEU A 212 -3.21 -1.09 1.96
C LEU A 212 -3.28 -0.43 3.33
N HIS A 213 -2.33 0.49 3.57
CA HIS A 213 -2.26 1.29 4.80
C HIS A 213 -3.58 1.99 5.16
N SER A 214 -4.29 2.52 4.17
CA SER A 214 -5.56 3.24 4.36
C SER A 214 -6.72 2.37 4.86
N MET A 215 -6.58 1.04 4.89
CA MET A 215 -7.58 0.14 5.49
C MET A 215 -7.59 0.21 7.01
N LEU A 216 -6.50 0.70 7.63
CA LEU A 216 -6.34 0.74 9.08
C LEU A 216 -7.43 1.55 9.78
N ALA A 217 -7.74 2.75 9.28
CA ALA A 217 -8.73 3.64 9.88
C ALA A 217 -10.17 3.06 9.87
N PRO A 218 -10.75 2.67 8.72
CA PRO A 218 -12.08 2.09 8.73
C PRO A 218 -12.13 0.75 9.50
N ALA A 219 -11.10 -0.10 9.40
CA ALA A 219 -11.09 -1.38 10.12
C ALA A 219 -11.04 -1.23 11.65
N SER A 220 -10.18 -0.34 12.15
CA SER A 220 -10.15 -0.02 13.58
C SER A 220 -11.46 0.61 14.07
N ALA A 221 -12.05 1.50 13.27
CA ALA A 221 -13.33 2.13 13.60
C ALA A 221 -14.48 1.12 13.63
N GLY A 222 -14.58 0.20 12.66
CA GLY A 222 -15.57 -0.87 12.67
C GLY A 222 -15.46 -1.79 13.88
N PHE A 223 -14.22 -2.11 14.29
CA PHE A 223 -13.96 -2.90 15.49
C PHE A 223 -14.41 -2.16 16.76
N LYS A 224 -13.96 -0.91 16.95
CA LYS A 224 -14.31 -0.10 18.13
C LYS A 224 -15.79 0.26 18.20
N ALA A 225 -16.44 0.51 17.07
CA ALA A 225 -17.89 0.75 17.02
C ALA A 225 -18.70 -0.47 17.49
N THR A 226 -18.15 -1.67 17.33
CA THR A 226 -18.86 -2.92 17.69
C THR A 226 -18.51 -3.42 19.08
N LEU A 227 -17.22 -3.40 19.46
CA LEU A 227 -16.76 -3.92 20.75
C LEU A 227 -16.75 -2.84 21.86
N GLY A 228 -16.65 -1.56 21.48
CA GLY A 228 -16.48 -0.42 22.36
C GLY A 228 -15.17 0.33 22.09
N GLU A 229 -15.19 1.66 22.23
CA GLU A 229 -14.02 2.52 21.97
C GLU A 229 -12.82 2.19 22.88
N GLU A 230 -13.07 1.69 24.09
CA GLU A 230 -12.04 1.24 25.06
C GLU A 230 -11.36 -0.09 24.66
N SER A 231 -11.79 -0.73 23.57
CA SER A 231 -11.21 -2.00 23.14
C SER A 231 -9.81 -1.81 22.54
N ASN A 232 -8.90 -2.73 22.88
CA ASN A 232 -7.48 -2.59 22.55
C ASN A 232 -7.15 -3.08 21.13
N VAL A 233 -6.87 -2.14 20.24
CA VAL A 233 -6.50 -2.34 18.83
C VAL A 233 -5.00 -2.09 18.67
N VAL A 234 -4.26 -3.13 18.28
CA VAL A 234 -2.83 -3.03 17.98
C VAL A 234 -2.61 -3.02 16.47
N TYR A 235 -1.93 -2.01 15.96
CA TYR A 235 -1.51 -1.94 14.56
C TYR A 235 -0.09 -2.52 14.39
N ILE A 236 0.08 -3.45 13.47
CA ILE A 236 1.38 -4.00 13.08
C ILE A 236 1.71 -3.51 11.67
N MET A 237 2.72 -2.65 11.56
CA MET A 237 3.22 -2.10 10.30
C MET A 237 4.35 -2.96 9.73
N THR A 238 4.15 -3.44 8.49
CA THR A 238 5.15 -4.20 7.72
C THR A 238 6.10 -3.27 6.96
N ASP A 239 7.18 -3.83 6.43
CA ASP A 239 8.26 -3.12 5.73
C ASP A 239 8.17 -3.16 4.19
N SER A 240 7.02 -3.56 3.62
CA SER A 240 6.82 -3.63 2.16
C SER A 240 6.59 -2.27 1.48
N ALA A 241 6.59 -1.18 2.27
CA ALA A 241 6.37 0.19 1.84
C ALA A 241 7.24 1.16 2.66
N ALA A 242 6.71 2.29 3.17
CA ALA A 242 7.46 3.20 4.01
C ALA A 242 8.03 2.48 5.25
N LEU A 243 9.33 2.64 5.48
CA LEU A 243 10.02 2.06 6.64
C LEU A 243 9.72 2.83 7.94
N PRO A 244 9.78 4.18 7.98
CA PRO A 244 9.51 4.91 9.22
C PRO A 244 8.01 5.12 9.40
N ILE A 245 7.43 4.62 10.49
CA ILE A 245 6.00 4.83 10.80
C ILE A 245 5.67 6.31 10.99
N ALA A 246 6.66 7.11 11.41
CA ALA A 246 6.55 8.55 11.63
C ALA A 246 6.05 9.32 10.40
N PHE A 247 6.22 8.77 9.19
CA PHE A 247 5.68 9.34 7.95
C PHE A 247 4.15 9.33 7.88
N SER A 248 3.49 8.43 8.62
CA SER A 248 2.03 8.31 8.57
C SER A 248 1.34 9.31 9.50
N GLU A 249 0.75 10.35 8.90
CA GLU A 249 -0.20 11.22 9.59
C GLU A 249 -1.43 10.45 10.09
N LEU A 250 -1.88 9.45 9.33
CA LEU A 250 -3.02 8.60 9.68
C LEU A 250 -2.80 7.86 11.00
N VAL A 251 -1.63 7.24 11.18
CA VAL A 251 -1.30 6.55 12.44
C VAL A 251 -1.30 7.54 13.61
N ARG A 252 -0.72 8.72 13.43
CA ARG A 252 -0.70 9.77 14.47
C ARG A 252 -2.13 10.20 14.84
N GLU A 253 -2.98 10.40 13.84
CA GLU A 253 -4.39 10.74 14.04
C GLU A 253 -5.13 9.64 14.80
N LEU A 254 -5.03 8.39 14.34
CA LEU A 254 -5.72 7.25 14.95
C LEU A 254 -5.29 7.02 16.40
N LYS A 255 -4.00 7.14 16.70
CA LYS A 255 -3.50 7.07 18.08
C LYS A 255 -4.05 8.20 18.93
N SER A 256 -4.02 9.44 18.44
CA SER A 256 -4.49 10.61 19.20
C SER A 256 -5.98 10.57 19.51
N LYS A 257 -6.77 9.89 18.67
CA LYS A 257 -8.22 9.72 18.81
C LYS A 257 -8.63 8.38 19.39
N GLY A 258 -7.67 7.57 19.85
CA GLY A 258 -7.95 6.29 20.50
C GLY A 258 -8.50 5.20 19.56
N PHE A 259 -8.28 5.28 18.25
CA PHE A 259 -8.65 4.22 17.30
C PHE A 259 -7.57 3.13 17.17
N VAL A 260 -6.32 3.47 17.50
CA VAL A 260 -5.21 2.52 17.62
C VAL A 260 -4.52 2.77 18.95
N ASP A 261 -4.44 1.75 19.78
CA ASP A 261 -3.96 1.86 21.16
C ASP A 261 -2.43 1.70 21.24
N ALA A 262 -1.87 0.84 20.39
CA ALA A 262 -0.43 0.68 20.26
C ALA A 262 -0.02 0.26 18.83
N THR A 263 1.23 0.52 18.50
CA THR A 263 1.82 0.22 17.20
C THR A 263 3.06 -0.66 17.34
N ILE A 264 3.20 -1.62 16.42
CA ILE A 264 4.38 -2.47 16.31
C ILE A 264 4.97 -2.31 14.90
N THR A 265 6.28 -2.14 14.78
CA THR A 265 6.99 -2.18 13.50
C THR A 265 7.82 -3.44 13.36
N ILE A 266 7.73 -4.09 12.19
CA ILE A 266 8.42 -5.37 11.92
C ILE A 266 9.39 -5.27 10.73
N GLY A 267 10.26 -6.27 10.58
CA GLY A 267 11.19 -6.31 9.46
C GLY A 267 12.17 -5.14 9.53
N GLN A 268 12.26 -4.36 8.45
CA GLN A 268 13.06 -3.13 8.35
C GLN A 268 12.28 -1.86 8.68
N ALA A 269 10.98 -1.94 8.90
CA ALA A 269 10.20 -0.81 9.39
C ALA A 269 10.56 -0.51 10.85
N PHE A 270 10.42 0.77 11.24
CA PHE A 270 10.83 1.26 12.55
C PHE A 270 10.03 2.49 13.01
N GLY A 271 10.17 2.80 14.29
CA GLY A 271 9.55 3.93 15.00
C GLY A 271 8.19 3.62 15.63
N GLY A 272 7.77 2.35 15.67
CA GLY A 272 6.57 1.93 16.40
C GLY A 272 6.74 2.07 17.91
N ASP A 273 5.65 1.95 18.67
CA ASP A 273 5.70 1.91 20.14
C ASP A 273 6.53 0.72 20.63
N VAL A 274 6.46 -0.39 19.89
CA VAL A 274 7.27 -1.57 20.10
C VAL A 274 7.90 -2.01 18.79
N GLU A 275 9.16 -2.43 18.87
CA GLU A 275 9.88 -2.99 17.73
C GLU A 275 9.88 -4.51 17.81
N CYS A 276 9.73 -5.17 16.67
CA CYS A 276 9.79 -6.63 16.56
C CYS A 276 10.62 -7.03 15.35
N VAL A 277 11.25 -8.20 15.41
CA VAL A 277 12.03 -8.72 14.28
C VAL A 277 11.13 -9.10 13.10
N ASN A 278 10.00 -9.79 13.36
CA ASN A 278 9.10 -10.28 12.31
C ASN A 278 7.63 -10.34 12.77
N ILE A 279 6.76 -10.85 11.89
CA ILE A 279 5.32 -10.96 12.16
C ILE A 279 4.99 -11.90 13.33
N PHE A 280 5.71 -12.99 13.52
CA PHE A 280 5.42 -13.96 14.59
C PHE A 280 5.66 -13.34 15.97
N THR A 281 6.82 -12.72 16.16
CA THR A 281 7.16 -12.03 17.42
C THR A 281 6.23 -10.84 17.66
N ALA A 282 5.81 -10.14 16.60
CA ALA A 282 4.85 -9.05 16.71
C ALA A 282 3.45 -9.50 17.12
N LEU A 283 2.96 -10.62 16.59
CA LEU A 283 1.66 -11.19 16.98
C LEU A 283 1.68 -11.66 18.43
N LEU A 284 2.74 -12.34 18.86
CA LEU A 284 2.93 -12.73 20.27
C LEU A 284 3.03 -11.50 21.17
N THR A 285 3.76 -10.46 20.75
CA THR A 285 3.86 -9.18 21.47
C THR A 285 2.50 -8.49 21.57
N ALA A 286 1.76 -8.40 20.48
CA ALA A 286 0.42 -7.83 20.47
C ALA A 286 -0.48 -8.54 21.48
N LYS A 287 -0.45 -9.88 21.50
CA LYS A 287 -1.31 -10.66 22.40
C LYS A 287 -0.87 -10.59 23.86
N HIS A 288 0.38 -10.92 24.16
CA HIS A 288 0.84 -11.23 25.53
C HIS A 288 1.45 -10.04 26.26
N ILE A 289 1.94 -9.04 25.52
CA ILE A 289 2.56 -7.84 26.10
C ILE A 289 1.58 -6.67 26.04
N LEU A 290 1.03 -6.42 24.85
CA LEU A 290 0.14 -5.30 24.63
C LEU A 290 -1.32 -5.63 24.94
N ASN A 291 -1.68 -6.88 25.26
CA ASN A 291 -3.05 -7.31 25.57
C ASN A 291 -4.09 -6.96 24.49
N ALA A 292 -3.69 -7.06 23.22
CA ALA A 292 -4.54 -6.76 22.08
C ALA A 292 -5.82 -7.61 22.10
N SER A 293 -6.95 -6.94 21.86
CA SER A 293 -8.20 -7.61 21.52
C SER A 293 -8.19 -8.03 20.05
N VAL A 294 -7.61 -7.18 19.20
CA VAL A 294 -7.39 -7.44 17.76
C VAL A 294 -6.04 -6.88 17.34
N ALA A 295 -5.38 -7.56 16.40
CA ALA A 295 -4.26 -6.99 15.67
C ALA A 295 -4.68 -6.65 14.23
N ILE A 296 -4.27 -5.49 13.73
CA ILE A 296 -4.46 -5.08 12.34
C ILE A 296 -3.08 -5.03 11.67
N VAL A 297 -2.87 -5.83 10.64
CA VAL A 297 -1.60 -5.94 9.90
C VAL A 297 -1.78 -5.31 8.53
N THR A 298 -1.10 -4.19 8.27
CA THR A 298 -1.08 -3.55 6.94
C THR A 298 0.30 -2.97 6.65
N PRO A 299 0.67 -2.75 5.37
CA PRO A 299 1.88 -2.03 5.06
C PRO A 299 1.83 -0.57 5.47
N GLY A 300 3.01 0.04 5.62
CA GLY A 300 3.14 1.48 5.65
C GLY A 300 2.63 2.17 4.37
N PRO A 301 2.54 3.51 4.37
CA PRO A 301 2.22 4.29 3.16
C PRO A 301 3.28 4.10 2.06
N GLY A 302 2.90 4.31 0.79
CA GLY A 302 3.85 4.23 -0.35
C GLY A 302 3.97 2.86 -1.02
N HIS A 303 2.87 2.10 -1.10
CA HIS A 303 2.84 0.80 -1.78
C HIS A 303 3.27 0.88 -3.26
N VAL A 304 3.92 -0.17 -3.75
CA VAL A 304 4.32 -0.30 -5.15
C VAL A 304 3.43 -1.30 -5.89
N GLY A 305 3.24 -1.09 -7.19
CA GLY A 305 2.61 -2.04 -8.09
C GLY A 305 3.16 -1.88 -9.50
N THR A 306 3.66 -2.97 -10.08
CA THR A 306 4.31 -2.97 -11.40
C THR A 306 3.41 -3.47 -12.52
N ALA A 307 2.12 -3.72 -12.23
CA ALA A 307 1.15 -4.35 -13.12
C ALA A 307 1.50 -5.79 -13.56
N THR A 308 2.57 -6.37 -13.02
CA THR A 308 2.83 -7.81 -13.12
C THR A 308 1.99 -8.57 -12.10
N LYS A 309 1.77 -9.86 -12.33
CA LYS A 309 0.87 -10.68 -11.50
C LYS A 309 1.23 -10.68 -10.01
N PHE A 310 2.52 -10.69 -9.69
CA PHE A 310 3.03 -10.77 -8.31
C PHE A 310 3.76 -9.50 -7.84
N GLY A 311 3.99 -8.54 -8.73
CA GLY A 311 4.75 -7.33 -8.42
C GLY A 311 3.89 -6.25 -7.78
N PHE A 312 3.42 -6.48 -6.56
CA PHE A 312 2.74 -5.46 -5.75
C PHE A 312 3.02 -5.69 -4.25
N SER A 313 3.17 -4.62 -3.46
CA SER A 313 3.54 -4.73 -2.03
C SER A 313 2.56 -5.58 -1.22
N GLY A 314 1.25 -5.39 -1.46
CA GLY A 314 0.19 -6.10 -0.74
C GLY A 314 0.16 -7.62 -0.95
N VAL A 315 1.02 -8.19 -1.79
CA VAL A 315 1.16 -9.65 -1.95
C VAL A 315 1.53 -10.33 -0.63
N GLU A 316 2.17 -9.58 0.28
CA GLU A 316 2.55 -10.06 1.61
C GLU A 316 1.39 -10.51 2.48
N ALA A 317 0.19 -10.00 2.23
CA ALA A 317 -1.01 -10.40 2.96
C ALA A 317 -1.17 -11.92 3.01
N GLY A 318 -0.73 -12.64 1.97
CA GLY A 318 -0.75 -14.09 1.94
C GLY A 318 0.07 -14.73 3.08
N TRP A 319 1.36 -14.40 3.22
CA TRP A 319 2.17 -14.99 4.30
C TRP A 319 1.92 -14.36 5.67
N MET A 320 1.28 -13.19 5.73
CA MET A 320 0.75 -12.67 7.00
C MET A 320 -0.40 -13.55 7.51
N LEU A 321 -1.33 -13.99 6.65
CA LEU A 321 -2.39 -14.92 7.02
C LEU A 321 -1.83 -16.28 7.50
N GLU A 322 -0.79 -16.78 6.83
CA GLU A 322 -0.08 -17.99 7.25
C GLU A 322 0.49 -17.86 8.67
N ALA A 323 1.15 -16.72 8.97
CA ALA A 323 1.71 -16.46 10.29
C ALA A 323 0.65 -16.41 11.40
N VAL A 324 -0.51 -15.80 11.11
CA VAL A 324 -1.66 -15.79 12.04
C VAL A 324 -2.11 -17.21 12.33
N LYS A 325 -2.24 -18.05 11.29
CA LYS A 325 -2.71 -19.43 11.47
C LYS A 325 -1.69 -20.30 12.21
N ALA A 326 -0.40 -20.10 11.93
CA ALA A 326 0.69 -20.81 12.60
C ALA A 326 0.73 -20.55 14.12
N LEU A 327 0.27 -19.38 14.57
CA LEU A 327 0.14 -19.03 16.00
C LEU A 327 -1.26 -19.30 16.55
N HIS A 328 -2.07 -20.10 15.87
CA HIS A 328 -3.45 -20.45 16.27
C HIS A 328 -4.36 -19.22 16.49
N GLY A 329 -4.18 -18.16 15.69
CA GLY A 329 -5.12 -17.04 15.60
C GLY A 329 -6.19 -17.26 14.52
N GLU A 330 -7.06 -16.25 14.39
CA GLU A 330 -8.12 -16.22 13.39
C GLU A 330 -7.75 -15.29 12.22
N PRO A 331 -7.33 -15.83 11.07
CA PRO A 331 -6.87 -15.04 9.93
C PRO A 331 -8.05 -14.44 9.15
N ILE A 332 -8.18 -13.11 9.19
CA ILE A 332 -9.24 -12.37 8.50
C ILE A 332 -8.58 -11.46 7.45
N LEU A 333 -8.84 -11.70 6.17
CA LEU A 333 -8.39 -10.80 5.10
C LEU A 333 -9.41 -9.67 4.91
N ILE A 334 -8.92 -8.43 4.85
CA ILE A 334 -9.68 -7.27 4.38
C ILE A 334 -9.55 -7.19 2.85
N PRO A 335 -10.57 -7.59 2.07
CA PRO A 335 -10.46 -7.55 0.62
C PRO A 335 -10.50 -6.10 0.12
N ARG A 336 -9.66 -5.80 -0.87
CA ARG A 336 -9.77 -4.52 -1.59
C ARG A 336 -10.94 -4.62 -2.58
N VAL A 337 -12.03 -3.95 -2.26
CA VAL A 337 -13.20 -3.81 -3.14
C VAL A 337 -13.37 -2.36 -3.56
N SER A 338 -13.64 -2.10 -4.84
CA SER A 338 -13.88 -0.75 -5.35
C SER A 338 -14.69 -0.80 -6.63
N PHE A 339 -15.76 -0.02 -6.72
CA PHE A 339 -16.51 0.19 -7.96
C PHE A 339 -16.16 1.52 -8.65
N SER A 340 -15.33 2.35 -8.00
CA SER A 340 -14.84 3.61 -8.56
C SER A 340 -13.53 3.46 -9.35
N GLU A 341 -13.04 2.22 -9.52
CA GLU A 341 -11.80 1.93 -10.25
C GLU A 341 -12.07 1.85 -11.76
N LYS A 342 -11.40 2.72 -12.53
CA LYS A 342 -11.53 2.73 -14.00
C LYS A 342 -10.84 1.55 -14.67
N ARG A 343 -9.89 0.92 -13.98
CA ARG A 343 -9.14 -0.23 -14.49
C ARG A 343 -9.94 -1.49 -14.18
N SER A 344 -10.38 -2.21 -15.21
CA SER A 344 -11.22 -3.41 -15.08
C SER A 344 -10.70 -4.44 -14.08
N ARG A 345 -9.38 -4.61 -13.99
CA ARG A 345 -8.75 -5.55 -13.03
C ARG A 345 -8.85 -5.15 -11.55
N HIS A 346 -9.31 -3.94 -11.25
CA HIS A 346 -9.51 -3.44 -9.88
C HIS A 346 -10.98 -3.07 -9.60
N PHE A 347 -11.89 -3.34 -10.54
CA PHE A 347 -13.32 -3.11 -10.38
C PHE A 347 -13.98 -4.30 -9.67
N GLY A 348 -14.82 -4.02 -8.66
CA GLY A 348 -15.27 -5.02 -7.69
C GLY A 348 -14.10 -5.48 -6.82
N ILE A 349 -13.89 -6.79 -6.68
CA ILE A 349 -12.74 -7.37 -5.99
C ILE A 349 -11.47 -7.12 -6.82
N SER A 350 -10.47 -6.49 -6.22
CA SER A 350 -9.18 -6.26 -6.85
C SER A 350 -8.49 -7.56 -7.24
N HIS A 351 -7.87 -7.60 -8.43
CA HIS A 351 -7.03 -8.70 -8.86
C HIS A 351 -5.87 -8.99 -7.88
N HIS A 352 -5.41 -8.00 -7.12
CA HIS A 352 -4.40 -8.20 -6.07
C HIS A 352 -4.95 -9.11 -4.97
N THR A 353 -6.13 -8.79 -4.42
CA THR A 353 -6.86 -9.62 -3.45
C THR A 353 -7.13 -11.02 -3.99
N VAL A 354 -7.61 -11.12 -5.24
CA VAL A 354 -7.82 -12.42 -5.90
C VAL A 354 -6.52 -13.21 -6.00
N THR A 355 -5.40 -12.57 -6.32
CA THR A 355 -4.09 -13.24 -6.42
C THR A 355 -3.64 -13.75 -5.05
N VAL A 356 -3.78 -12.94 -4.00
CA VAL A 356 -3.45 -13.36 -2.63
C VAL A 356 -4.23 -14.63 -2.26
N LEU A 357 -5.56 -14.61 -2.45
CA LEU A 357 -6.45 -15.70 -2.08
C LEU A 357 -6.25 -16.97 -2.92
N THR A 358 -6.02 -16.82 -4.23
CA THR A 358 -6.00 -17.99 -5.14
C THR A 358 -4.61 -18.55 -5.40
N ARG A 359 -3.54 -17.79 -5.11
CA ARG A 359 -2.16 -18.13 -5.53
C ARG A 359 -1.11 -18.05 -4.45
N ILE A 360 -1.33 -17.31 -3.36
CA ILE A 360 -0.28 -17.04 -2.36
C ILE A 360 -0.58 -17.77 -1.05
N THR A 361 -1.77 -17.57 -0.48
CA THR A 361 -2.15 -18.22 0.78
C THR A 361 -2.55 -19.68 0.54
N ASN A 362 -2.11 -20.57 1.42
CA ASN A 362 -2.55 -21.96 1.53
C ASN A 362 -3.49 -22.17 2.71
N VAL A 363 -3.51 -21.27 3.69
CA VAL A 363 -4.46 -21.32 4.80
C VAL A 363 -5.85 -20.83 4.39
N ARG A 364 -6.87 -21.47 4.98
CA ARG A 364 -8.26 -21.00 4.93
C ARG A 364 -8.42 -19.77 5.81
N ALA A 365 -8.39 -18.60 5.18
CA ALA A 365 -8.76 -17.32 5.78
C ALA A 365 -10.27 -17.05 5.70
N THR A 366 -10.76 -16.20 6.60
CA THR A 366 -12.05 -15.54 6.46
C THR A 366 -11.89 -14.25 5.63
N VAL A 367 -12.75 -14.05 4.65
CA VAL A 367 -12.76 -12.87 3.78
C VAL A 367 -14.08 -12.13 4.03
N CYS A 368 -13.98 -10.95 4.62
CA CYS A 368 -15.14 -10.17 5.03
C CYS A 368 -15.48 -9.10 4.00
N PHE A 369 -16.73 -9.08 3.55
CA PHE A 369 -17.25 -8.08 2.63
C PHE A 369 -18.31 -7.22 3.32
N HIS A 370 -18.49 -5.99 2.83
CA HIS A 370 -19.65 -5.21 3.21
C HIS A 370 -20.94 -5.78 2.58
N ASN A 371 -22.07 -5.59 3.24
CA ASN A 371 -23.39 -5.83 2.67
C ASN A 371 -23.66 -4.88 1.49
N PHE A 372 -23.25 -5.29 0.28
CA PHE A 372 -23.58 -4.56 -0.95
C PHE A 372 -25.06 -4.72 -1.32
N ASP A 373 -25.62 -3.71 -1.99
CA ASP A 373 -26.95 -3.74 -2.56
C ASP A 373 -26.96 -4.13 -4.04
N GLY A 374 -28.07 -4.73 -4.49
CA GLY A 374 -28.42 -4.87 -5.91
C GLY A 374 -27.33 -5.51 -6.78
N ASP A 375 -26.86 -4.77 -7.79
CA ASP A 375 -25.95 -5.29 -8.81
C ASP A 375 -24.49 -5.36 -8.34
N GLU A 376 -24.07 -4.51 -7.39
CA GLU A 376 -22.74 -4.58 -6.78
C GLU A 376 -22.54 -5.93 -6.07
N ARG A 377 -23.57 -6.36 -5.32
CA ARG A 377 -23.59 -7.67 -4.65
C ARG A 377 -23.42 -8.82 -5.64
N LYS A 378 -24.24 -8.85 -6.69
CA LYS A 378 -24.19 -9.90 -7.72
C LYS A 378 -22.84 -9.93 -8.42
N TYR A 379 -22.23 -8.77 -8.66
CA TYR A 379 -20.93 -8.67 -9.30
C TYR A 379 -19.83 -9.30 -8.44
N VAL A 380 -19.78 -8.96 -7.16
CA VAL A 380 -18.81 -9.51 -6.20
C VAL A 380 -19.01 -11.01 -6.03
N GLU A 381 -20.24 -11.49 -5.88
CA GLU A 381 -20.55 -12.93 -5.82
C GLU A 381 -20.11 -13.66 -7.10
N GLY A 382 -20.30 -13.04 -8.26
CA GLY A 382 -19.80 -13.56 -9.53
C GLY A 382 -18.26 -13.67 -9.56
N GLN A 383 -17.55 -12.70 -9.00
CA GLN A 383 -16.09 -12.75 -8.87
C GLN A 383 -15.64 -13.83 -7.88
N ILE A 384 -16.33 -13.98 -6.74
CA ILE A 384 -16.06 -15.05 -5.76
C ILE A 384 -16.20 -16.42 -6.42
N LYS A 385 -17.30 -16.64 -7.15
CA LYS A 385 -17.58 -17.91 -7.84
C LYS A 385 -16.58 -18.20 -8.96
N SER A 386 -16.35 -17.24 -9.85
CA SER A 386 -15.45 -17.43 -11.00
C SER A 386 -14.00 -17.68 -10.60
N ASN A 387 -13.56 -17.13 -9.47
CA ASN A 387 -12.23 -17.36 -8.91
C ASN A 387 -12.18 -18.48 -7.86
N ARG A 388 -13.30 -19.19 -7.61
CA ARG A 388 -13.40 -20.30 -6.65
C ARG A 388 -12.95 -19.94 -5.23
N ILE A 389 -13.14 -18.69 -4.82
CA ILE A 389 -12.63 -18.19 -3.53
C ILE A 389 -13.31 -18.93 -2.37
N ALA A 390 -14.62 -19.15 -2.45
CA ALA A 390 -15.39 -19.82 -1.40
C ALA A 390 -15.06 -21.32 -1.22
N GLU A 391 -14.37 -21.95 -2.18
CA GLU A 391 -13.92 -23.34 -2.04
C GLU A 391 -12.78 -23.46 -1.02
N HIS A 392 -11.96 -22.41 -0.90
CA HIS A 392 -10.75 -22.39 -0.06
C HIS A 392 -10.83 -21.42 1.14
N HIS A 393 -11.80 -20.50 1.12
CA HIS A 393 -11.95 -19.44 2.13
C HIS A 393 -13.37 -19.38 2.68
N ASN A 394 -13.50 -18.83 3.89
CA ASN A 394 -14.81 -18.52 4.46
C ASN A 394 -15.24 -17.13 3.99
N ILE A 395 -16.42 -17.02 3.40
CA ILE A 395 -16.95 -15.73 2.96
C ILE A 395 -17.96 -15.26 4.00
N VAL A 396 -17.74 -14.07 4.56
CA VAL A 396 -18.64 -13.44 5.51
C VAL A 396 -19.05 -12.06 5.01
N TRP A 397 -20.24 -11.64 5.41
CA TRP A 397 -20.87 -10.40 4.98
C TRP A 397 -21.33 -9.64 6.21
N GLU A 398 -20.85 -8.42 6.37
CA GLU A 398 -21.15 -7.59 7.53
C GLU A 398 -21.49 -6.16 7.14
N ASP A 399 -22.26 -5.50 8.00
CA ASP A 399 -22.52 -4.08 7.83
C ASP A 399 -21.36 -3.27 8.41
N GLY A 400 -20.71 -2.48 7.55
CA GLY A 400 -19.59 -1.62 7.92
C GLY A 400 -20.00 -0.18 8.22
N THR A 401 -21.28 0.15 8.06
CA THR A 401 -21.79 1.53 8.11
C THR A 401 -21.51 2.16 9.48
N HIS A 402 -21.79 1.44 10.56
CA HIS A 402 -21.64 1.97 11.91
C HIS A 402 -20.19 2.38 12.24
N GLY A 403 -19.20 1.61 11.77
CA GLY A 403 -17.79 1.98 11.92
C GLY A 403 -17.40 3.22 11.13
N ILE A 404 -18.00 3.44 9.95
CA ILE A 404 -17.78 4.66 9.17
C ILE A 404 -18.43 5.86 9.86
N GLU A 405 -19.65 5.71 10.38
CA GLU A 405 -20.32 6.76 11.15
C GLU A 405 -19.49 7.19 12.36
N LEU A 406 -18.94 6.23 13.11
CA LEU A 406 -18.05 6.50 14.23
C LEU A 406 -16.76 7.21 13.78
N ALA A 407 -16.14 6.76 12.71
CA ALA A 407 -14.94 7.41 12.16
C ALA A 407 -15.22 8.88 11.79
N LEU A 408 -16.36 9.14 11.14
CA LEU A 408 -16.75 10.48 10.73
C LEU A 408 -17.14 11.38 11.92
N SER A 409 -17.78 10.84 12.96
CA SER A 409 -18.13 11.61 14.17
C SER A 409 -16.89 12.10 14.93
N HIS A 410 -15.79 11.34 14.87
CA HIS A 410 -14.47 11.71 15.37
C HIS A 410 -13.62 12.50 14.35
N ASN A 411 -14.20 12.91 13.22
CA ASN A 411 -13.52 13.64 12.14
C ASN A 411 -12.27 12.91 11.61
N LEU A 412 -12.27 11.57 11.53
CA LEU A 412 -11.16 10.82 10.97
C LEU A 412 -11.02 11.04 9.47
N THR A 413 -9.76 11.12 9.00
CA THR A 413 -9.49 11.25 7.57
C THR A 413 -9.61 9.91 6.85
N LEU A 414 -10.74 9.68 6.19
CA LEU A 414 -10.95 8.51 5.33
C LEU A 414 -10.52 8.80 3.89
N ARG A 415 -9.26 8.48 3.56
CA ARG A 415 -8.69 8.69 2.23
C ARG A 415 -7.83 7.54 1.76
N SER A 416 -7.95 7.17 0.49
CA SER A 416 -7.08 6.18 -0.17
C SER A 416 -6.83 6.55 -1.63
N MET A 417 -5.56 6.54 -2.05
CA MET A 417 -5.17 6.75 -3.46
C MET A 417 -5.82 7.99 -4.11
N GLY A 418 -5.90 9.10 -3.37
CA GLY A 418 -6.51 10.34 -3.86
C GLY A 418 -8.04 10.43 -3.76
N ARG A 419 -8.71 9.36 -3.33
CA ARG A 419 -10.16 9.27 -3.17
C ARG A 419 -10.56 9.34 -1.70
N ARG A 420 -11.62 10.08 -1.40
CA ARG A 420 -12.27 10.12 -0.09
C ARG A 420 -13.31 9.00 0.04
N PHE A 421 -13.91 8.89 1.23
CA PHE A 421 -15.04 7.99 1.46
C PHE A 421 -16.14 8.13 0.40
N GLU A 422 -16.54 9.36 0.10
CA GLU A 422 -17.65 9.64 -0.81
C GLU A 422 -17.35 9.25 -2.26
N ASP A 423 -16.06 9.19 -2.63
CA ASP A 423 -15.60 8.83 -3.97
C ASP A 423 -15.56 7.31 -4.19
N ASP A 424 -15.37 6.50 -3.14
CA ASP A 424 -15.27 5.03 -3.21
C ASP A 424 -15.78 4.36 -1.93
N PRO A 425 -17.10 4.45 -1.62
CA PRO A 425 -17.64 4.04 -0.32
C PRO A 425 -17.37 2.57 0.00
N GLN A 426 -17.49 1.70 -1.00
CA GLN A 426 -17.37 0.25 -0.83
C GLN A 426 -15.99 -0.20 -0.37
N TYR A 427 -14.94 0.57 -0.69
CA TYR A 427 -13.59 0.33 -0.18
C TYR A 427 -13.54 0.48 1.35
N PHE A 428 -14.07 1.58 1.88
CA PHE A 428 -14.02 1.88 3.29
C PHE A 428 -15.03 1.05 4.09
N LEU A 429 -16.25 0.89 3.57
CA LEU A 429 -17.29 0.07 4.20
C LEU A 429 -16.83 -1.39 4.33
N THR A 430 -16.16 -1.94 3.32
CA THR A 430 -15.63 -3.32 3.38
C THR A 430 -14.53 -3.47 4.44
N ALA A 431 -13.66 -2.49 4.57
CA ALA A 431 -12.64 -2.48 5.63
C ALA A 431 -13.27 -2.36 7.03
N SER A 432 -14.27 -1.50 7.17
CA SER A 432 -15.03 -1.36 8.42
C SER A 432 -15.78 -2.64 8.78
N ALA A 433 -16.47 -3.25 7.82
CA ALA A 433 -17.16 -4.54 7.99
C ALA A 433 -16.23 -5.64 8.52
N SER A 434 -14.97 -5.66 8.06
CA SER A 434 -13.96 -6.59 8.57
C SER A 434 -13.66 -6.37 10.06
N GLY A 435 -13.57 -5.10 10.49
CA GLY A 435 -13.47 -4.73 11.90
C GLY A 435 -14.67 -5.17 12.73
N VAL A 436 -15.88 -4.95 12.21
CA VAL A 436 -17.13 -5.39 12.83
C VAL A 436 -17.15 -6.91 13.02
N TYR A 437 -16.77 -7.67 11.99
CA TYR A 437 -16.68 -9.13 12.06
C TYR A 437 -15.72 -9.60 13.16
N ALA A 438 -14.50 -9.04 13.21
CA ALA A 438 -13.51 -9.40 14.23
C ALA A 438 -14.01 -9.13 15.66
N ALA A 439 -14.75 -8.04 15.86
CA ALA A 439 -15.37 -7.74 17.15
C ALA A 439 -16.46 -8.76 17.52
N LYS A 440 -17.34 -9.13 16.58
CA LYS A 440 -18.37 -10.15 16.80
C LYS A 440 -17.78 -11.51 17.15
N LEU A 441 -16.71 -11.91 16.47
CA LEU A 441 -16.00 -13.17 16.73
C LEU A 441 -15.50 -13.25 18.18
N LEU A 442 -14.96 -12.15 18.73
CA LEU A 442 -14.55 -12.09 20.13
C LEU A 442 -15.72 -12.19 21.11
N ILE A 443 -16.85 -11.56 20.79
CA ILE A 443 -18.06 -11.62 21.61
C ILE A 443 -18.57 -13.06 21.67
N GLU A 444 -18.62 -13.75 20.52
CA GLU A 444 -19.01 -15.15 20.43
C GLU A 444 -18.09 -16.08 21.23
N HIS A 445 -16.76 -15.85 21.17
CA HIS A 445 -15.80 -16.62 21.96
C HIS A 445 -15.90 -16.38 23.48
N ARG A 446 -16.47 -15.25 23.92
CA ARG A 446 -16.68 -14.95 25.35
C ARG A 446 -18.00 -15.52 25.90
N LEU A 447 -18.94 -15.91 25.04
CA LEU A 447 -20.19 -16.53 25.48
C LEU A 447 -19.93 -18.00 25.85
N PRO A 448 -20.53 -18.52 26.95
CA PRO A 448 -20.49 -19.94 27.24
C PRO A 448 -21.07 -20.71 26.06
N ARG A 449 -20.33 -21.67 25.49
CA ARG A 449 -20.92 -22.51 24.45
C ARG A 449 -21.99 -23.34 25.12
N HIS A 450 -23.18 -23.40 24.50
CA HIS A 450 -24.34 -24.11 25.04
C HIS A 450 -24.09 -25.61 25.31
N ASN A 451 -23.00 -26.17 24.78
CA ASN A 451 -22.54 -27.54 25.00
C ASN A 451 -21.70 -27.73 26.29
N ASP A 452 -21.08 -26.68 26.83
CA ASP A 452 -20.27 -26.81 28.06
C ASP A 452 -21.15 -26.93 29.32
N VAL A 453 -22.43 -26.54 29.22
CA VAL A 453 -23.44 -26.69 30.30
C VAL A 453 -24.06 -28.09 30.32
N ALA A 454 -23.94 -28.87 29.23
CA ALA A 454 -24.43 -30.24 29.18
C ALA A 454 -23.45 -31.22 29.84
N ASP A 455 -22.13 -31.02 29.66
CA ASP A 455 -21.09 -31.90 30.19
C ASP A 455 -20.91 -31.80 31.72
N GLU A 456 -21.25 -30.66 32.34
CA GLU A 456 -21.26 -30.55 33.81
C GLU A 456 -22.47 -31.23 34.47
N LYS A 457 -23.57 -31.44 33.73
CA LYS A 457 -24.75 -32.16 34.25
C LYS A 457 -24.63 -33.68 34.13
N GLU A 458 -23.76 -34.20 33.27
CA GLU A 458 -23.51 -35.65 33.17
C GLU A 458 -22.35 -36.15 34.05
N LYS A 459 -21.46 -35.27 34.52
CA LYS A 459 -20.40 -35.63 35.49
C LYS A 459 -20.83 -35.53 36.97
N GLY A 460 -22.09 -35.16 37.21
CA GLY A 460 -22.69 -34.99 38.54
C GLY A 460 -23.81 -35.99 38.87
N LYS A 461 -23.71 -37.25 38.42
CA LYS A 461 -24.60 -38.34 38.84
C LYS A 461 -23.83 -39.60 39.22
#